data_AF-A0A1F8B4A8-F1
#
_entry.id   AF-A0A1F8B4A8-F1
#
_cell.length_a   1.000
_cell.length_b   1.000
_cell.length_c   1.000
_cell.angle_alpha   90.00
_cell.angle_beta   90.00
_cell.angle_gamma   90.00
#
_symmetry.space_group_name_H-M   'P 1'
#
loop_
_entity.id
_entity.type
_entity.pdbx_description
1 polymer ?
#
loop_
_entity_poly.entity_id
_entity_poly.type
_entity_poly.pdbx_seq_one_letter_code
_entity_poly.pdbx_strand_id
1 'polypeptide(L)'
;MLYLALFFLQLSAIYFLSRRLNHELIQFFYHLTKSKSWAVYLFSIVFLPGTFIHEISHFLAALFLLVPVGKLEIIPQFDELEKGVELGSVSIGKTDPVRRFLIGIAPFIFGTGLILATTYLVFMNPPAQAGRFIDTKWGLVFAGYAIFCVGNSMFASKKDLEGAFTLAIFLLIAFSFAYVLGIRIPAVNFELIFSEGFINVLRIANTFLLVPVLLDLVVLFLLKPLRRR
;
A
#
# COMPACT_ATOMS: atom_id res chain seq x y z
N MET A 1 1.02 -14.46 -18.83
CA MET A 1 1.00 -15.40 -17.68
C MET A 1 2.16 -15.15 -16.72
N LEU A 2 3.42 -15.34 -17.12
CA LEU A 2 4.59 -15.13 -16.24
C LEU A 2 4.66 -13.75 -15.57
N TYR A 3 4.54 -12.66 -16.34
CA TYR A 3 4.62 -11.30 -15.77
C TYR A 3 3.50 -10.96 -14.78
N LEU A 4 2.31 -11.55 -14.97
CA LEU A 4 1.20 -11.38 -14.04
C LEU A 4 1.49 -12.10 -12.72
N ALA A 5 2.00 -13.33 -12.80
CA ALA A 5 2.42 -14.08 -11.61
C ALA A 5 3.56 -13.37 -10.86
N LEU A 6 4.54 -12.82 -11.57
CA LEU A 6 5.62 -12.02 -10.97
C LEU A 6 5.08 -10.77 -10.28
N PHE A 7 4.10 -10.08 -10.87
CA PHE A 7 3.52 -8.88 -10.30
C PHE A 7 2.87 -9.16 -8.94
N PHE A 8 2.04 -10.21 -8.86
CA PHE A 8 1.44 -10.63 -7.59
C PHE A 8 2.47 -11.16 -6.59
N LEU A 9 3.52 -11.84 -7.07
CA LEU A 9 4.60 -12.32 -6.21
C LEU A 9 5.36 -11.15 -5.59
N GLN A 10 5.66 -10.09 -6.35
CA GLN A 10 6.31 -8.89 -5.84
C GLN A 10 5.43 -8.14 -4.83
N LEU A 11 4.14 -7.94 -5.13
CA LEU A 11 3.22 -7.33 -4.17
C LEU A 11 3.13 -8.14 -2.87
N SER A 12 3.10 -9.47 -2.97
CA SER A 12 3.14 -10.37 -1.82
C SER A 12 4.45 -10.21 -1.04
N ALA A 13 5.59 -10.11 -1.75
CA ALA A 13 6.88 -9.89 -1.13
C ALA A 13 6.91 -8.55 -0.35
N ILE A 14 6.45 -7.44 -0.95
CA ILE A 14 6.36 -6.14 -0.26
C ILE A 14 5.43 -6.23 0.96
N TYR A 15 4.31 -6.95 0.86
CA TYR A 15 3.41 -7.16 2.01
C TYR A 15 4.10 -7.88 3.18
N PHE A 16 4.81 -8.98 2.91
CA PHE A 16 5.51 -9.72 3.96
C PHE A 16 6.73 -8.96 4.50
N LEU A 17 7.47 -8.28 3.62
CA LEU A 17 8.62 -7.45 4.00
C LEU A 17 8.18 -6.28 4.86
N SER A 18 7.12 -5.57 4.49
CA SER A 18 6.61 -4.43 5.26
C SER A 18 6.14 -4.82 6.65
N ARG A 19 5.42 -5.95 6.80
CA ARG A 19 5.05 -6.45 8.13
C ARG A 19 6.27 -6.74 9.00
N ARG A 20 7.30 -7.37 8.43
CA ARG A 20 8.54 -7.65 9.14
C ARG A 20 9.27 -6.36 9.50
N LEU A 21 9.39 -5.45 8.54
CA LEU A 21 10.09 -4.19 8.69
C LEU A 21 9.43 -3.30 9.75
N ASN A 22 8.10 -3.19 9.72
CA ASN A 22 7.35 -2.41 10.71
C ASN A 22 7.59 -2.96 12.13
N HIS A 23 7.58 -4.29 12.28
CA HIS A 23 7.89 -4.93 13.56
C HIS A 23 9.33 -4.64 14.02
N GLU A 24 10.31 -4.82 13.15
CA GLU A 24 11.73 -4.62 13.46
C GLU A 24 12.04 -3.14 13.77
N LEU A 25 11.39 -2.20 13.08
CA LEU A 25 11.55 -0.76 13.36
C LEU A 25 10.93 -0.35 14.69
N ILE A 26 9.73 -0.83 15.02
CA ILE A 26 9.12 -0.59 16.33
C ILE A 26 10.00 -1.17 17.43
N GLN A 27 10.52 -2.38 17.26
CA GLN A 27 11.47 -2.96 18.20
C GLN A 27 12.73 -2.11 18.31
N PHE A 28 13.32 -1.68 17.20
CA PHE A 28 14.50 -0.81 17.22
C PHE A 28 14.27 0.48 18.02
N PHE A 29 13.15 1.18 17.77
CA PHE A 29 12.81 2.38 18.53
C PHE A 29 12.50 2.08 20.00
N TYR A 30 11.92 0.91 20.30
CA TYR A 30 11.73 0.47 21.68
C TYR A 30 13.06 0.23 22.40
N HIS A 31 14.05 -0.38 21.74
CA HIS A 31 15.38 -0.58 22.34
C HIS A 31 16.09 0.74 22.59
N LEU A 32 15.88 1.75 21.73
CA LEU A 32 16.45 3.08 21.85
C LEU A 32 15.80 3.91 22.96
N THR A 33 14.47 3.91 23.04
CA THR A 33 13.70 4.77 23.95
C THR A 33 13.34 4.10 25.27
N LYS A 34 13.37 2.75 25.33
CA LYS A 34 12.87 1.91 26.42
C LYS A 34 11.40 2.15 26.80
N SER A 35 10.64 2.84 25.95
CA SER A 35 9.23 3.15 26.16
C SER A 35 8.43 2.75 24.94
N LYS A 36 7.36 1.96 25.15
CA LYS A 36 6.49 1.50 24.06
C LYS A 36 5.80 2.68 23.36
N SER A 37 5.37 3.69 24.13
CA SER A 37 4.70 4.86 23.58
C SER A 37 5.63 5.66 22.68
N TRP A 38 6.85 5.96 23.14
CA TRP A 38 7.83 6.69 22.34
C TRP A 38 8.28 5.93 21.10
N ALA A 39 8.41 4.60 21.19
CA ALA A 39 8.71 3.77 20.03
C ALA A 39 7.66 3.90 18.93
N VAL A 40 6.38 3.89 19.30
CA VAL A 40 5.26 4.07 18.39
C VAL A 40 5.19 5.50 17.84
N TYR A 41 5.44 6.52 18.66
CA TYR A 41 5.49 7.91 18.17
C TYR A 41 6.60 8.12 17.14
N LEU A 42 7.82 7.63 17.41
CA LEU A 42 8.93 7.73 16.46
C LEU A 42 8.63 6.97 15.16
N PHE A 43 8.07 5.77 15.27
CA PHE A 43 7.60 5.01 14.13
C PHE A 43 6.56 5.80 13.33
N SER A 44 5.56 6.38 14.00
CA SER A 44 4.49 7.15 13.37
C SER A 44 5.01 8.40 12.66
N ILE A 45 6.02 9.08 13.21
CA ILE A 45 6.66 10.24 12.55
C ILE A 45 7.36 9.82 11.26
N VAL A 46 8.09 8.69 11.27
CA VAL A 46 8.78 8.17 10.08
C VAL A 46 7.78 7.71 9.01
N PHE A 47 6.68 7.07 9.39
CA PHE A 47 5.67 6.59 8.44
C PHE A 47 4.54 7.58 8.19
N LEU A 48 4.58 8.78 8.79
CA LEU A 48 3.53 9.80 8.65
C LEU A 48 3.18 10.11 7.19
N PRO A 49 4.13 10.28 6.26
CA PRO A 49 3.78 10.54 4.86
C PRO A 49 3.01 9.37 4.24
N GLY A 50 3.38 8.13 4.58
CA GLY A 50 2.71 6.94 4.12
C GLY A 50 1.29 6.80 4.70
N THR A 51 1.15 6.93 6.03
CA THR A 51 -0.14 6.92 6.73
C THR A 51 -1.06 8.02 6.22
N PHE A 52 -0.52 9.22 5.95
CA PHE A 52 -1.28 10.32 5.35
C PHE A 52 -1.85 9.92 3.98
N ILE A 53 -1.01 9.36 3.09
CA ILE A 53 -1.46 8.87 1.79
C ILE A 53 -2.48 7.74 1.94
N HIS A 54 -2.33 6.87 2.94
CA HIS A 54 -3.29 5.80 3.22
C HIS A 54 -4.67 6.36 3.57
N GLU A 55 -4.75 7.19 4.61
CA GLU A 55 -6.02 7.71 5.09
C GLU A 55 -6.68 8.69 4.09
N ILE A 56 -5.88 9.48 3.37
CA ILE A 56 -6.44 10.37 2.33
C ILE A 56 -6.97 9.57 1.13
N SER A 57 -6.42 8.39 0.86
CA SER A 57 -6.94 7.53 -0.21
C SER A 57 -8.34 7.02 0.13
N HIS A 58 -8.56 6.63 1.38
CA HIS A 58 -9.90 6.30 1.90
C HIS A 58 -10.85 7.49 1.81
N PHE A 59 -10.39 8.66 2.27
CA PHE A 59 -11.16 9.91 2.22
C PHE A 59 -11.59 10.26 0.78
N LEU A 60 -10.65 10.25 -0.17
CA LEU A 60 -10.90 10.59 -1.57
C LEU A 60 -11.81 9.57 -2.25
N ALA A 61 -11.63 8.28 -1.96
CA ALA A 61 -12.52 7.24 -2.49
C ALA A 61 -13.94 7.39 -1.95
N ALA A 62 -14.09 7.68 -0.65
CA ALA A 62 -15.39 7.92 -0.05
C ALA A 62 -16.07 9.16 -0.65
N LEU A 63 -15.31 10.25 -0.84
CA LEU A 63 -15.80 11.47 -1.47
C LEU A 63 -16.25 11.23 -2.91
N PHE A 64 -15.45 10.52 -3.71
CA PHE A 64 -15.79 10.17 -5.09
C PHE A 64 -17.06 9.30 -5.18
N LEU A 65 -17.25 8.40 -4.20
CA LEU A 65 -18.42 7.53 -4.10
C LEU A 65 -19.61 8.19 -3.38
N LEU A 66 -19.52 9.50 -3.11
CA LEU A 66 -20.55 10.30 -2.44
C LEU A 66 -20.97 9.71 -1.09
N VAL A 67 -20.00 9.18 -0.35
CA VAL A 67 -20.17 8.62 0.99
C VAL A 67 -19.85 9.71 2.02
N PRO A 68 -20.67 9.90 3.07
CA PRO A 68 -20.36 10.84 4.14
C PRO A 68 -19.03 10.52 4.80
N VAL A 69 -18.14 11.51 4.88
CA VAL A 69 -16.83 11.39 5.52
C VAL A 69 -16.81 12.27 6.77
N GLY A 70 -16.24 11.73 7.85
CA GLY A 70 -16.11 12.40 9.14
C GLY A 70 -14.68 12.90 9.36
N LYS A 71 -14.20 12.76 10.61
CA LYS A 71 -12.87 13.23 11.01
C LYS A 71 -11.77 12.36 10.41
N LEU A 72 -10.67 13.03 10.04
CA LEU A 72 -9.40 12.44 9.63
C LEU A 72 -8.40 12.62 10.78
N GLU A 73 -7.87 11.53 11.31
CA GLU A 73 -6.92 11.51 12.42
C GLU A 73 -5.65 10.81 11.96
N ILE A 74 -4.49 11.47 12.13
CA ILE A 74 -3.20 11.01 11.60
C ILE A 74 -2.17 10.84 12.73
N ILE A 75 -2.62 11.04 13.97
CA ILE A 75 -1.82 10.88 15.17
C ILE A 75 -2.15 9.50 15.74
N PRO A 76 -1.13 8.71 16.13
CA PRO A 76 -1.36 7.39 16.67
C PRO A 76 -2.20 7.47 17.95
N GLN A 77 -3.25 6.66 18.01
CA GLN A 77 -4.06 6.44 19.19
C GLN A 77 -3.78 5.06 19.77
N PHE A 78 -3.53 5.03 21.08
CA PHE A 78 -3.40 3.79 21.82
C PHE A 78 -4.78 3.37 22.27
N ASP A 79 -5.34 2.35 21.62
CA ASP A 79 -6.59 1.77 22.08
C ASP A 79 -6.27 0.79 23.23
N GLU A 80 -6.53 1.23 24.46
CA GLU A 80 -6.34 0.43 25.67
C GLU A 80 -7.27 -0.79 25.73
N LEU A 81 -8.39 -0.78 24.99
CA LEU A 81 -9.40 -1.85 25.00
C LEU A 81 -9.10 -2.95 23.98
N GLU A 82 -8.59 -2.62 22.78
CA GLU A 82 -8.32 -3.59 21.70
C GLU A 82 -6.88 -4.13 21.65
N LYS A 83 -5.99 -3.75 22.58
CA LYS A 83 -4.55 -4.10 22.57
C LYS A 83 -3.88 -3.76 21.23
N GLY A 84 -4.38 -2.72 20.55
CA GLY A 84 -3.96 -2.28 19.23
C GLY A 84 -3.40 -0.87 19.26
N VAL A 85 -2.54 -0.56 18.28
CA VAL A 85 -2.13 0.81 17.97
C VAL A 85 -2.75 1.16 16.63
N GLU A 86 -3.69 2.09 16.61
CA GLU A 86 -4.15 2.70 15.37
C GLU A 86 -3.21 3.87 15.06
N LEU A 87 -2.51 3.80 13.91
CA LEU A 87 -1.55 4.84 13.51
C LEU A 87 -2.25 6.09 12.92
N GLY A 88 -3.45 5.88 12.40
CA GLY A 88 -4.33 6.88 11.82
C GLY A 88 -5.71 6.25 11.59
N SER A 89 -6.71 7.09 11.37
CA SER A 89 -8.06 6.66 11.02
C SER A 89 -8.82 7.74 10.26
N VAL A 90 -9.71 7.32 9.38
CA VAL A 90 -10.75 8.18 8.80
C VAL A 90 -12.13 7.62 9.09
N SER A 91 -13.00 8.48 9.61
CA SER A 91 -14.39 8.10 9.89
C SER A 91 -15.19 8.06 8.59
N ILE A 92 -15.64 6.87 8.17
CA ILE A 92 -16.48 6.68 6.99
C ILE A 92 -17.89 6.32 7.43
N GLY A 93 -18.90 6.95 6.83
CA GLY A 93 -20.31 6.64 7.08
C GLY A 93 -20.69 5.21 6.70
N LYS A 94 -21.89 4.78 7.10
CA LYS A 94 -22.43 3.47 6.69
C LYS A 94 -22.54 3.42 5.16
N THR A 95 -22.08 2.32 4.58
CA THR A 95 -21.99 2.11 3.13
C THR A 95 -22.50 0.73 2.74
N ASP A 96 -22.91 0.61 1.48
CA ASP A 96 -23.16 -0.69 0.86
C ASP A 96 -21.84 -1.47 0.65
N PRO A 97 -21.89 -2.80 0.48
CA PRO A 97 -20.70 -3.64 0.34
C PRO A 97 -19.78 -3.24 -0.82
N VAL A 98 -20.31 -2.70 -1.91
CA VAL A 98 -19.52 -2.31 -3.08
C VAL A 98 -18.71 -1.07 -2.79
N ARG A 99 -19.34 0.00 -2.27
CA ARG A 99 -18.61 1.20 -1.86
C ARG A 99 -17.63 0.90 -0.74
N ARG A 100 -18.01 0.05 0.22
CA ARG A 100 -17.14 -0.36 1.33
C ARG A 100 -15.88 -1.08 0.82
N PHE A 101 -16.03 -1.97 -0.16
CA PHE A 101 -14.89 -2.64 -0.82
C PHE A 101 -13.99 -1.64 -1.54
N LEU A 102 -14.56 -0.77 -2.38
CA LEU A 102 -13.80 0.20 -3.17
C LEU A 102 -13.02 1.18 -2.30
N ILE A 103 -13.62 1.64 -1.20
CA ILE A 103 -12.92 2.46 -0.21
C ILE A 103 -11.81 1.64 0.45
N GLY A 104 -12.11 0.43 0.93
CA GLY A 104 -11.15 -0.46 1.59
C GLY A 104 -9.86 -0.74 0.78
N ILE A 105 -9.98 -0.88 -0.55
CA ILE A 105 -8.82 -1.11 -1.44
C ILE A 105 -8.18 0.17 -1.97
N ALA A 106 -8.76 1.34 -1.72
CA ALA A 106 -8.27 2.60 -2.26
C ALA A 106 -6.81 2.89 -1.88
N PRO A 107 -6.37 2.74 -0.62
CA PRO A 107 -4.96 2.99 -0.27
C PRO A 107 -3.98 2.14 -1.06
N PHE A 108 -4.35 0.88 -1.34
CA PHE A 108 -3.53 -0.02 -2.15
C PHE A 108 -3.43 0.46 -3.61
N ILE A 109 -4.55 0.90 -4.20
CA ILE A 109 -4.58 1.42 -5.58
C ILE A 109 -3.77 2.71 -5.69
N PHE A 110 -4.08 3.69 -4.84
CA PHE A 110 -3.41 5.00 -4.84
C PHE A 110 -1.93 4.87 -4.48
N GLY A 111 -1.58 4.05 -3.48
CA GLY A 111 -0.20 3.79 -3.08
C GLY A 111 0.61 3.11 -4.19
N THR A 112 0.08 2.06 -4.81
CA THR A 112 0.75 1.39 -5.94
C THR A 112 0.91 2.35 -7.12
N GLY A 113 -0.12 3.13 -7.45
CA GLY A 113 -0.06 4.14 -8.50
C GLY A 113 1.00 5.21 -8.23
N LEU A 114 1.11 5.68 -6.98
CA LEU A 114 2.10 6.66 -6.57
C LEU A 114 3.53 6.09 -6.66
N ILE A 115 3.76 4.85 -6.21
CA ILE A 115 5.07 4.18 -6.34
C ILE A 115 5.47 4.07 -7.81
N LEU A 116 4.56 3.61 -8.68
CA LEU A 116 4.83 3.48 -10.11
C LEU A 116 5.10 4.84 -10.76
N ALA A 117 4.32 5.87 -10.43
CA ALA A 117 4.51 7.22 -10.96
C ALA A 117 5.82 7.85 -10.51
N THR A 118 6.14 7.79 -9.21
CA THR A 118 7.40 8.31 -8.67
C THR A 118 8.60 7.59 -9.26
N THR A 119 8.55 6.26 -9.37
CA THR A 119 9.63 5.46 -9.98
C THR A 119 9.79 5.81 -11.46
N TYR A 120 8.69 5.91 -12.21
CA TYR A 120 8.72 6.32 -13.62
C TYR A 120 9.39 7.69 -13.80
N LEU A 121 8.99 8.69 -13.00
CA LEU A 121 9.55 10.04 -13.09
C LEU A 121 11.06 10.06 -12.83
N VAL A 122 11.53 9.30 -11.84
CA VAL A 122 12.95 9.17 -11.49
C VAL A 122 13.75 8.46 -12.58
N PHE A 123 13.23 7.37 -13.15
CA PHE A 123 13.97 6.59 -14.15
C PHE A 123 13.96 7.23 -15.55
N MET A 124 12.88 7.91 -15.93
CA MET A 124 12.77 8.55 -17.25
C MET A 124 13.45 9.92 -17.33
N ASN A 125 13.77 10.53 -16.18
CA ASN A 125 14.52 11.79 -16.12
C ASN A 125 15.76 11.56 -15.25
N PRO A 126 16.85 11.00 -15.80
CA PRO A 126 18.08 10.84 -15.04
C PRO A 126 18.62 12.20 -14.58
N PRO A 127 19.30 12.27 -13.42
CA PRO A 127 19.88 13.48 -12.81
C PRO A 127 20.67 14.44 -13.71
N ALA A 128 21.08 13.97 -14.89
CA ALA A 128 21.89 14.72 -15.83
C ALA A 128 21.09 15.68 -16.73
N GLN A 129 19.75 15.61 -16.79
CA GLN A 129 18.97 16.28 -17.85
C GLN A 129 17.94 17.37 -17.44
N ALA A 130 17.74 17.72 -16.18
CA ALA A 130 16.97 18.93 -15.88
C ALA A 130 17.31 19.56 -14.53
N GLY A 131 17.10 20.87 -14.41
CA GLY A 131 17.18 21.62 -13.15
C GLY A 131 15.99 21.39 -12.22
N ARG A 132 15.41 20.17 -12.18
CA ARG A 132 14.28 19.84 -11.29
C ARG A 132 14.82 19.28 -9.98
N PHE A 133 14.10 19.49 -8.88
CA PHE A 133 14.50 19.00 -7.55
C PHE A 133 14.75 17.48 -7.51
N ILE A 134 13.97 16.71 -8.29
CA ILE A 134 14.06 15.23 -8.39
C ILE A 134 15.40 14.78 -8.99
N ASP A 135 16.01 15.61 -9.84
CA ASP A 135 17.28 15.31 -10.51
C ASP A 135 18.49 15.53 -9.57
N THR A 136 18.27 16.08 -8.38
CA THR A 136 19.32 16.22 -7.37
C THR A 136 19.46 14.93 -6.55
N LYS A 137 20.65 14.70 -5.97
CA LYS A 137 20.88 13.58 -5.03
C LYS A 137 19.85 13.56 -3.89
N TRP A 138 19.46 14.74 -3.41
CA TRP A 138 18.43 14.89 -2.37
C TRP A 138 17.03 14.55 -2.88
N GLY A 139 16.71 14.90 -4.13
CA GLY A 139 15.48 14.48 -4.79
C GLY A 139 15.33 12.97 -4.90
N LEU A 140 16.41 12.26 -5.25
CA LEU A 140 16.43 10.80 -5.27
C LEU A 140 16.23 10.18 -3.88
N VAL A 141 16.88 10.73 -2.86
CA VAL A 141 16.71 10.28 -1.47
C VAL A 141 15.27 10.50 -1.01
N PHE A 142 14.68 11.66 -1.31
CA PHE A 142 13.29 11.96 -0.97
C PHE A 142 12.31 11.05 -1.71
N ALA A 143 12.53 10.80 -3.00
CA ALA A 143 11.72 9.87 -3.79
C ALA A 143 11.81 8.44 -3.25
N GLY A 144 13.02 7.98 -2.91
CA GLY A 144 13.23 6.67 -2.28
C GLY A 144 12.52 6.56 -0.93
N TYR A 145 12.61 7.61 -0.10
CA TYR A 145 11.89 7.70 1.17
C TYR A 145 10.37 7.67 0.98
N ALA A 146 9.84 8.42 0.00
CA ALA A 146 8.41 8.41 -0.30
C ALA A 146 7.92 7.03 -0.76
N ILE A 147 8.64 6.38 -1.69
CA ILE A 147 8.35 5.01 -2.14
C ILE A 147 8.38 4.04 -0.96
N PHE A 148 9.36 4.18 -0.08
CA PHE A 148 9.51 3.36 1.12
C PHE A 148 8.33 3.55 2.10
N CYS A 149 8.01 4.79 2.47
CA CYS A 149 6.89 5.06 3.39
C CYS A 149 5.57 4.57 2.82
N VAL A 150 5.29 4.83 1.54
CA VAL A 150 4.04 4.41 0.88
C VAL A 150 3.98 2.88 0.75
N GLY A 151 5.06 2.23 0.31
CA GLY A 151 5.11 0.76 0.16
C GLY A 151 4.88 0.01 1.47
N ASN A 152 5.31 0.58 2.60
CA ASN A 152 5.16 0.00 3.92
C ASN A 152 3.85 0.38 4.66
N SER A 153 3.04 1.27 4.08
CA SER A 153 1.77 1.74 4.66
C SER A 153 0.54 1.43 3.81
N MET A 154 0.67 1.29 2.48
CA MET A 154 -0.46 1.15 1.55
C MET A 154 -1.27 -0.14 1.69
N PHE A 155 -0.80 -1.13 2.45
CA PHE A 155 -1.50 -2.40 2.62
C PHE A 155 -2.65 -2.26 3.59
N ALA A 156 -3.82 -2.74 3.16
CA ALA A 156 -5.06 -2.72 3.93
C ALA A 156 -4.89 -3.30 5.34
N SER A 157 -5.37 -2.56 6.33
CA SER A 157 -5.46 -3.02 7.71
C SER A 157 -6.56 -4.09 7.86
N LYS A 158 -6.66 -4.73 9.04
CA LYS A 158 -7.73 -5.70 9.31
C LYS A 158 -9.13 -5.09 9.12
N LYS A 159 -9.30 -3.82 9.50
CA LYS A 159 -10.54 -3.05 9.39
C LYS A 159 -10.89 -2.75 7.92
N ASP A 160 -9.88 -2.41 7.12
CA ASP A 160 -10.02 -2.17 5.67
C ASP A 160 -10.41 -3.45 4.92
N LEU A 161 -9.85 -4.60 5.34
CA LEU A 161 -10.09 -5.90 4.72
C LEU A 161 -11.48 -6.49 5.04
N GLU A 162 -12.11 -6.12 6.16
CA GLU A 162 -13.42 -6.65 6.53
C GLU A 162 -14.49 -6.32 5.47
N GLY A 163 -14.49 -5.07 5.00
CA GLY A 163 -15.36 -4.64 3.90
C GLY A 163 -15.01 -5.34 2.58
N ALA A 164 -13.72 -5.51 2.31
CA ALA A 164 -13.26 -6.10 1.08
C ALA A 164 -13.62 -7.60 0.97
N PHE A 165 -13.43 -8.34 2.06
CA PHE A 165 -13.68 -9.78 2.13
C PHE A 165 -15.17 -10.12 1.97
N THR A 166 -16.05 -9.30 2.54
CA THR A 166 -17.50 -9.48 2.44
C THR A 166 -17.98 -9.45 0.97
N LEU A 167 -17.54 -8.46 0.19
CA LEU A 167 -17.89 -8.38 -1.23
C LEU A 167 -17.21 -9.48 -2.05
N ALA A 168 -15.94 -9.81 -1.77
CA ALA A 168 -15.23 -10.85 -2.48
C ALA A 168 -15.93 -12.22 -2.37
N ILE A 169 -16.42 -12.57 -1.18
CA ILE A 169 -17.22 -13.78 -0.96
C ILE A 169 -18.53 -13.71 -1.75
N PHE A 170 -19.26 -12.59 -1.66
CA PHE A 170 -20.53 -12.43 -2.37
C PHE A 170 -20.36 -12.59 -3.89
N LEU A 171 -19.34 -11.94 -4.47
CA LEU A 171 -19.02 -12.07 -5.89
C LEU A 171 -18.61 -13.49 -6.25
N LEU A 172 -17.78 -14.15 -5.43
CA LEU A 172 -17.36 -15.53 -5.67
C LEU A 172 -18.55 -16.49 -5.71
N ILE A 173 -19.52 -16.31 -4.81
CA ILE A 173 -20.77 -17.09 -4.81
C ILE A 173 -21.59 -16.78 -6.07
N ALA A 174 -21.77 -15.50 -6.42
CA ALA A 174 -22.55 -15.09 -7.58
C ALA A 174 -21.95 -15.61 -8.91
N PHE A 175 -20.63 -15.51 -9.08
CA PHE A 175 -19.91 -16.05 -10.24
C PHE A 175 -20.00 -17.57 -10.30
N SER A 176 -19.86 -18.27 -9.16
CA SER A 176 -19.99 -19.73 -9.10
C SER A 176 -21.39 -20.18 -9.53
N PHE A 177 -22.41 -19.46 -9.07
CA PHE A 177 -23.80 -19.74 -9.43
C PHE A 177 -24.08 -19.45 -10.92
N ALA A 178 -23.59 -18.33 -11.45
CA ALA A 178 -23.70 -17.99 -12.86
C ALA A 178 -22.99 -19.03 -13.76
N TYR A 179 -21.83 -19.52 -13.33
CA TYR A 179 -21.10 -20.58 -14.02
C TYR A 179 -21.91 -21.89 -14.07
N VAL A 180 -22.50 -22.31 -12.94
CA VAL A 180 -23.37 -23.50 -12.87
C VAL A 180 -24.61 -23.35 -13.76
N LEU A 181 -25.16 -22.15 -13.87
CA LEU A 181 -26.28 -21.83 -14.76
C LEU A 181 -25.89 -21.70 -16.24
N GLY A 182 -24.60 -21.80 -16.59
CA GLY A 182 -24.12 -21.65 -17.96
C GLY A 182 -24.22 -20.22 -18.51
N ILE A 183 -24.41 -19.21 -17.64
CA ILE A 183 -24.47 -17.80 -18.04
C ILE A 183 -23.05 -17.33 -18.38
N ARG A 184 -22.77 -17.15 -19.67
CA ARG A 184 -21.51 -16.55 -20.13
C ARG A 184 -21.60 -15.04 -19.99
N ILE A 185 -20.84 -14.48 -19.05
CA ILE A 185 -20.78 -13.04 -18.80
C ILE A 185 -19.94 -12.40 -19.94
N PRO A 186 -20.53 -11.61 -20.86
CA PRO A 186 -19.82 -11.06 -22.01
C PRO A 186 -18.79 -9.97 -21.65
N ALA A 187 -18.86 -9.44 -20.42
CA ALA A 187 -18.07 -8.30 -19.97
C ALA A 187 -16.58 -8.61 -19.74
N VAL A 188 -16.19 -9.89 -19.64
CA VAL A 188 -14.78 -10.28 -19.45
C VAL A 188 -14.23 -10.81 -20.77
N ASN A 189 -13.76 -9.90 -21.63
CA ASN A 189 -13.05 -10.29 -22.82
C ASN A 189 -11.61 -10.66 -22.46
N PHE A 190 -11.36 -11.96 -22.29
CA PHE A 190 -10.04 -12.48 -21.91
C PHE A 190 -8.93 -12.08 -22.90
N GLU A 191 -9.28 -11.81 -24.17
CA GLU A 191 -8.31 -11.36 -25.18
C GLU A 191 -7.70 -9.99 -24.85
N LEU A 192 -8.46 -9.08 -24.24
CA LEU A 192 -7.98 -7.77 -23.80
C LEU A 192 -6.99 -7.89 -22.62
N ILE A 193 -7.24 -8.86 -21.73
CA ILE A 193 -6.39 -9.17 -20.56
C ILE A 193 -5.04 -9.77 -21.00
N PHE A 194 -4.94 -10.32 -22.20
CA PHE A 194 -3.69 -10.87 -22.73
C PHE A 194 -3.13 -10.11 -23.94
N SER A 195 -3.58 -8.87 -24.15
CA SER A 195 -3.02 -8.00 -25.17
C SER A 195 -1.53 -7.71 -24.91
N GLU A 196 -0.75 -7.56 -25.99
CA GLU A 196 0.68 -7.17 -25.93
C GLU A 196 0.89 -5.87 -25.13
N GLY A 197 -0.05 -4.92 -25.25
CA GLY A 197 -0.06 -3.69 -24.48
C GLY A 197 -0.13 -3.95 -22.96
N PHE A 198 -1.04 -4.81 -22.52
CA PHE A 198 -1.17 -5.17 -21.11
C PHE A 198 0.08 -5.89 -20.58
N ILE A 199 0.67 -6.79 -21.37
CA ILE A 199 1.91 -7.48 -20.99
C ILE A 199 3.07 -6.49 -20.81
N ASN A 200 3.18 -5.48 -21.68
CA ASN A 200 4.20 -4.45 -21.55
C ASN A 200 3.99 -3.58 -20.30
N VAL A 201 2.74 -3.21 -19.99
CA VAL A 201 2.41 -2.51 -18.74
C VAL A 201 2.84 -3.34 -17.53
N LEU A 202 2.53 -4.63 -17.50
CA LEU A 202 2.96 -5.53 -16.42
C LEU A 202 4.48 -5.63 -16.33
N ARG A 203 5.19 -5.67 -17.46
CA ARG A 203 6.66 -5.71 -17.47
C ARG A 203 7.24 -4.46 -16.83
N ILE A 204 6.75 -3.27 -17.22
CA ILE A 204 7.19 -1.99 -16.65
C ILE A 204 6.87 -1.93 -15.15
N ALA A 205 5.65 -2.31 -14.76
CA ALA A 205 5.24 -2.33 -13.36
C ALA A 205 6.13 -3.26 -12.51
N ASN A 206 6.44 -4.46 -13.01
CA ASN A 206 7.34 -5.39 -12.33
C ASN A 206 8.74 -4.82 -12.12
N THR A 207 9.29 -4.10 -13.11
CA THR A 207 10.59 -3.45 -12.97
C THR A 207 10.56 -2.38 -11.89
N PHE A 208 9.49 -1.58 -11.83
CA PHE A 208 9.37 -0.50 -10.86
C PHE A 208 9.07 -0.99 -9.44
N LEU A 209 8.27 -2.06 -9.30
CA LEU A 209 7.99 -2.68 -8.00
C LEU A 209 9.20 -3.41 -7.39
N LEU A 210 10.28 -3.65 -8.15
CA LEU A 210 11.54 -4.09 -7.55
C LEU A 210 12.16 -3.03 -6.64
N VAL A 211 11.92 -1.73 -6.89
CA VAL A 211 12.48 -0.64 -6.08
C VAL A 211 12.05 -0.73 -4.61
N PRO A 212 10.75 -0.76 -4.26
CA PRO A 212 10.34 -0.91 -2.86
C PRO A 212 10.83 -2.24 -2.24
N VAL A 213 10.82 -3.35 -2.99
CA VAL A 213 11.35 -4.64 -2.49
C VAL A 213 12.83 -4.52 -2.09
N LEU A 214 13.65 -3.90 -2.93
CA LEU A 214 15.07 -3.70 -2.65
C LEU A 214 15.29 -2.74 -1.48
N LEU A 215 14.52 -1.65 -1.40
CA LEU A 215 14.58 -0.71 -0.27
C LEU A 215 14.29 -1.42 1.06
N ASP A 216 13.22 -2.22 1.13
CA ASP A 216 12.86 -2.95 2.34
C ASP A 216 13.93 -3.96 2.75
N LEU A 217 14.51 -4.68 1.77
CA LEU A 217 15.60 -5.63 2.03
C LEU A 217 16.86 -4.93 2.55
N VAL A 218 17.22 -3.77 1.99
CA VAL A 218 18.36 -2.97 2.45
C VAL A 218 18.14 -2.49 3.88
N VAL A 219 16.97 -1.94 4.19
CA VAL A 219 16.65 -1.47 5.55
C VAL A 219 16.66 -2.63 6.55
N LEU A 220 16.03 -3.76 6.23
CA LEU A 220 16.06 -4.95 7.09
C LEU A 220 17.49 -5.47 7.31
N PHE A 221 18.34 -5.43 6.28
CA PHE A 221 19.73 -5.81 6.40
C PHE A 221 20.50 -4.88 7.35
N LEU A 222 20.26 -3.57 7.28
CA LEU A 222 20.86 -2.57 8.17
C LEU A 222 20.39 -2.69 9.63
N LEU A 223 19.16 -3.15 9.86
CA LEU A 223 18.62 -3.39 11.21
C LEU A 223 19.11 -4.71 11.83
N LYS A 224 19.56 -5.67 11.02
CA LYS A 224 20.00 -7.00 11.49
C LYS A 224 21.10 -6.99 12.56
N PRO A 225 22.15 -6.14 12.51
CA PRO A 225 23.20 -6.09 13.52
C PRO A 225 22.68 -5.60 14.89
N LEU A 226 21.66 -4.74 14.89
CA LEU A 226 21.05 -4.18 16.09
C LEU A 226 20.20 -5.22 16.85
N ARG A 227 19.87 -6.34 16.19
CA ARG A 227 19.12 -7.47 16.76
C ARG A 227 19.91 -8.35 17.75
N ARG A 228 21.24 -8.22 17.79
CA ARG A 228 22.13 -9.11 18.58
C ARG A 228 22.57 -8.52 19.92
N ARG A 229 22.02 -7.37 20.34
CA ARG A 229 22.27 -6.75 21.65
C ARG A 229 20.99 -6.69 22.45
#